data_AF-A0A3M6T917-F1
#
_entry.id   AF-A0A3M6T917-F1
#
_cell.length_a   1.000
_cell.length_b   1.000
_cell.length_c   1.000
_cell.angle_alpha   90.00
_cell.angle_beta   90.00
_cell.angle_gamma   90.00
#
_symmetry.space_group_name_H-M   'P 1'
#
loop_
_entity.id
_entity.type
_entity.pdbx_description
1 polymer ?
#
loop_
_entity_poly.entity_id
_entity_poly.type
_entity_poly.pdbx_seq_one_letter_code
_entity_poly.pdbx_strand_id
1 'polypeptide(L)'
;MVLVNPLSGNVKLKGLFSPIAMNRTCDALELRLPNLCVCEGWDVPANNDTSRIPIAEFAMGQLNNLLENQIQNIYERSCQRLQPLWFENIRERSSTKDRSLITSMDIRVKAGDVVPQREDIFHVEVMTREMFGENSLQMTLVSFDRLTLFGKYAECADNDVDLKLCVCSQKAIQKKLMVAFSSEHWVHFGQRPVVRKLNNTNCLWLITWPFAKNTSNTYEVANLCHSQTYRVKIYVKKVSNIKFSCELPVTLTVTPVRKHISYWDANIEVYTGVEKN
;
A
#
# COMPACT_ATOMS: atom_id res chain seq x y z
N MET A 1 1.71 -27.17 11.96
CA MET A 1 0.31 -26.86 12.35
C MET A 1 0.29 -26.69 13.86
N VAL A 2 0.08 -25.47 14.35
CA VAL A 2 0.03 -25.18 15.79
C VAL A 2 -1.39 -24.71 16.07
N LEU A 3 -2.08 -25.39 16.99
CA LEU A 3 -3.36 -24.92 17.49
C LEU A 3 -3.13 -23.66 18.34
N VAL A 4 -4.01 -22.66 18.23
CA VAL A 4 -3.93 -21.43 19.04
C VAL A 4 -4.13 -21.75 20.54
N ASN A 5 -4.79 -22.87 20.86
CA ASN A 5 -4.81 -23.48 22.20
C ASN A 5 -4.96 -25.02 22.08
N PRO A 6 -4.39 -25.81 22.99
CA PRO A 6 -4.67 -27.25 23.06
C PRO A 6 -6.15 -27.48 23.38
N LEU A 7 -6.75 -28.50 22.76
CA LEU A 7 -8.13 -28.93 23.06
C LEU A 7 -8.20 -29.26 24.56
N SER A 8 -8.94 -28.47 25.32
CA SER A 8 -9.19 -28.71 26.74
C SER A 8 -10.64 -29.18 26.92
N GLY A 9 -10.79 -30.45 27.33
CA GLY A 9 -12.08 -31.05 27.65
C GLY A 9 -12.55 -32.15 26.68
N ASN A 10 -13.66 -32.80 27.06
CA ASN A 10 -14.29 -33.86 26.27
C ASN A 10 -14.86 -33.29 24.96
N VAL A 11 -14.39 -33.80 23.83
CA VAL A 11 -14.92 -33.46 22.49
C VAL A 11 -16.40 -33.83 22.44
N LYS A 12 -17.27 -32.82 22.39
CA LYS A 12 -18.71 -33.04 22.22
C LYS A 12 -18.94 -33.62 20.83
N LEU A 13 -19.57 -34.81 20.76
CA LEU A 13 -20.06 -35.43 19.53
C LEU A 13 -21.18 -34.56 18.92
N LYS A 14 -20.79 -33.48 18.26
CA LYS A 14 -21.66 -32.73 17.35
C LYS A 14 -21.32 -33.16 15.94
N GLY A 15 -22.27 -33.80 15.25
CA GLY A 15 -22.14 -34.12 13.83
C GLY A 15 -22.09 -32.85 12.98
N LEU A 16 -21.57 -32.96 11.76
CA LEU A 16 -21.39 -31.85 10.81
C LEU A 16 -22.67 -31.03 10.56
N PHE A 17 -23.84 -31.68 10.65
CA PHE A 17 -25.16 -31.06 10.43
C PHE A 17 -25.89 -30.69 11.72
N SER A 18 -25.21 -30.67 12.86
CA SER A 18 -25.83 -30.28 14.12
C SER A 18 -26.22 -28.80 14.07
N PRO A 19 -27.45 -28.43 14.47
CA PRO A 19 -27.90 -27.05 14.41
C PRO A 19 -26.99 -26.14 15.23
N ILE A 20 -26.60 -25.02 14.62
CA ILE A 20 -25.79 -23.97 15.24
C ILE A 20 -26.74 -23.02 15.97
N ALA A 21 -26.38 -22.61 17.19
CA ALA A 21 -27.18 -21.65 17.95
C ALA A 21 -27.25 -20.31 17.19
N MET A 22 -28.44 -19.70 17.10
CA MET A 22 -28.65 -18.45 16.36
C MET A 22 -27.79 -17.28 16.86
N ASN A 23 -27.33 -17.32 18.11
CA ASN A 23 -26.52 -16.26 18.72
C ASN A 23 -25.01 -16.60 18.75
N ARG A 24 -24.55 -17.55 17.94
CA ARG A 24 -23.14 -17.93 17.91
C ARG A 24 -22.32 -16.90 17.15
N THR A 25 -21.31 -16.33 17.79
CA THR A 25 -20.32 -15.45 17.15
C THR A 25 -19.08 -16.25 16.71
N CYS A 26 -18.24 -15.66 15.86
CA CYS A 26 -16.97 -16.27 15.47
C CYS A 26 -16.04 -16.58 16.65
N ASP A 27 -16.14 -15.82 17.74
CA ASP A 27 -15.38 -16.05 18.98
C ASP A 27 -15.74 -17.39 19.66
N ALA A 28 -16.91 -17.95 19.36
CA ALA A 28 -17.38 -19.22 19.89
C ALA A 28 -17.02 -20.43 18.99
N LEU A 29 -16.18 -20.24 17.96
CA LEU A 29 -15.70 -21.27 17.06
C LEU A 29 -14.20 -21.53 17.29
N GLU A 30 -13.84 -22.78 17.54
CA GLU A 30 -12.44 -23.22 17.54
C GLU A 30 -11.95 -23.33 16.09
N LEU A 31 -11.42 -22.23 15.56
CA LEU A 31 -10.87 -22.18 14.22
C LEU A 31 -9.41 -22.65 14.20
N ARG A 32 -9.10 -23.58 13.30
CA ARG A 32 -7.71 -23.92 12.95
C ARG A 32 -7.31 -23.06 11.76
N LEU A 33 -6.21 -22.30 11.86
CA LEU A 33 -5.66 -21.59 10.70
C LEU A 33 -5.38 -22.59 9.55
N PRO A 34 -5.76 -22.29 8.30
CA PRO A 34 -6.20 -20.99 7.77
C PRO A 34 -7.74 -20.79 7.72
N ASN A 35 -8.53 -21.58 8.46
CA ASN A 35 -9.99 -21.48 8.39
C ASN A 35 -10.49 -20.18 9.04
N LEU A 36 -11.30 -19.44 8.29
CA LEU A 36 -11.93 -18.19 8.73
C LEU A 36 -13.39 -18.43 9.08
N CYS A 37 -13.88 -17.72 10.09
CA CYS A 37 -15.30 -17.60 10.34
C CYS A 37 -15.79 -16.29 9.74
N VAL A 38 -16.87 -16.38 8.95
CA VAL A 38 -17.52 -15.24 8.33
C VAL A 38 -18.96 -15.24 8.79
N CYS A 39 -19.35 -14.22 9.55
CA CYS A 39 -20.74 -13.98 9.90
C CYS A 39 -21.42 -13.13 8.83
N GLU A 40 -22.73 -13.28 8.67
CA GLU A 40 -23.54 -12.38 7.86
C GLU A 40 -23.39 -10.94 8.38
N GLY A 41 -23.08 -9.99 7.48
CA GLY A 41 -22.81 -8.60 7.84
C GLY A 41 -21.45 -8.33 8.48
N TRP A 42 -20.54 -9.31 8.52
CA TRP A 42 -19.16 -9.12 9.03
C TRP A 42 -18.36 -8.12 8.17
N ASP A 43 -18.44 -8.28 6.84
CA ASP A 43 -17.91 -7.34 5.87
C ASP A 43 -19.05 -6.84 4.98
N VAL A 44 -19.18 -5.52 4.83
CA VAL A 44 -20.20 -4.90 3.98
C VAL A 44 -19.57 -4.50 2.65
N PRO A 45 -20.14 -4.88 1.50
CA PRO A 45 -19.69 -4.37 0.20
C PRO A 45 -19.76 -2.84 0.17
N ALA A 46 -18.68 -2.20 -0.27
CA ALA A 46 -18.63 -0.76 -0.50
C ALA A 46 -18.57 -0.46 -2.01
N ASN A 47 -18.93 0.76 -2.38
CA ASN A 47 -18.92 1.17 -3.79
C ASN A 47 -17.48 1.25 -4.33
N ASN A 48 -17.28 0.72 -5.53
CA ASN A 48 -16.03 0.89 -6.30
C ASN A 48 -15.96 2.29 -6.93
N ASP A 49 -15.91 3.32 -6.10
CA ASP A 49 -15.88 4.71 -6.54
C ASP A 49 -14.55 5.41 -6.22
N THR A 50 -14.39 6.60 -6.81
CA THR A 50 -13.14 7.36 -6.74
C THR A 50 -12.78 7.85 -5.33
N SER A 51 -13.70 7.80 -4.35
CA SER A 51 -13.42 8.18 -2.97
C SER A 51 -12.47 7.19 -2.28
N ARG A 52 -12.34 5.97 -2.80
CA ARG A 52 -11.47 4.91 -2.26
C ARG A 52 -10.07 4.89 -2.89
N ILE A 53 -9.83 5.69 -3.94
CA ILE A 53 -8.51 5.84 -4.58
C ILE A 53 -7.40 6.08 -3.57
N PRO A 54 -7.54 6.98 -2.57
CA PRO A 54 -6.38 7.27 -1.75
C PRO A 54 -6.09 6.12 -0.75
N ILE A 55 -7.05 5.22 -0.45
CA ILE A 55 -6.81 4.01 0.35
C ILE A 55 -5.99 3.03 -0.47
N ALA A 56 -6.38 2.86 -1.73
CA ALA A 56 -5.64 2.04 -2.67
C ALA A 56 -4.21 2.58 -2.89
N GLU A 57 -4.07 3.90 -3.06
CA GLU A 57 -2.77 4.56 -3.23
C GLU A 57 -1.90 4.45 -1.98
N PHE A 58 -2.48 4.56 -0.77
CA PHE A 58 -1.75 4.32 0.47
C PHE A 58 -1.23 2.88 0.54
N ALA A 59 -2.07 1.88 0.25
CA ALA A 59 -1.67 0.48 0.25
C ALA A 59 -0.52 0.24 -0.75
N MET A 60 -0.63 0.77 -1.98
CA MET A 60 0.42 0.68 -2.99
C MET A 60 1.70 1.41 -2.60
N GLY A 61 1.58 2.54 -1.92
CA GLY A 61 2.69 3.24 -1.30
C GLY A 61 3.44 2.36 -0.31
N GLN A 62 2.70 1.67 0.59
CA GLN A 62 3.28 0.76 1.57
C GLN A 62 3.94 -0.46 0.91
N LEU A 63 3.29 -1.11 -0.06
CA LEU A 63 3.90 -2.25 -0.78
C LEU A 63 5.17 -1.84 -1.53
N ASN A 64 5.15 -0.68 -2.18
CA ASN A 64 6.34 -0.14 -2.84
C ASN A 64 7.44 0.21 -1.83
N ASN A 65 7.10 0.74 -0.66
CA ASN A 65 8.09 0.98 0.40
C ASN A 65 8.69 -0.34 0.91
N LEU A 66 7.89 -1.41 1.06
CA LEU A 66 8.39 -2.75 1.42
C LEU A 66 9.36 -3.28 0.36
N LEU A 67 9.01 -3.17 -0.93
CA LEU A 67 9.86 -3.60 -2.04
C LEU A 67 11.18 -2.82 -2.07
N GLU A 68 11.11 -1.49 -2.00
CA GLU A 68 12.28 -0.61 -2.09
C GLU A 68 13.23 -0.79 -0.88
N ASN A 69 12.74 -1.25 0.28
CA ASN A 69 13.58 -1.59 1.43
C ASN A 69 14.35 -2.91 1.27
N GLN A 70 13.93 -3.79 0.35
CA GLN A 70 14.58 -5.07 0.07
C GLN A 70 15.66 -4.94 -1.02
N ILE A 71 15.61 -3.89 -1.84
CA ILE A 71 16.55 -3.68 -2.94
C ILE A 71 17.88 -3.12 -2.40
N GLN A 72 18.95 -3.92 -2.49
CA GLN A 72 20.29 -3.51 -2.06
C GLN A 72 21.00 -2.61 -3.08
N ASN A 73 20.83 -2.88 -4.38
CA ASN A 73 21.50 -2.14 -5.45
C ASN A 73 20.48 -1.46 -6.38
N ILE A 74 20.30 -0.15 -6.19
CA ILE A 74 19.37 0.67 -6.99
C ILE A 74 19.76 0.73 -8.47
N TYR A 75 21.06 0.61 -8.79
CA TYR A 75 21.57 0.73 -10.14
C TYR A 75 21.35 -0.52 -10.99
N GLU A 76 21.10 -1.66 -10.34
CA GLU A 76 20.90 -2.96 -11.00
C GLU A 76 19.63 -3.63 -10.48
N ARG A 77 18.51 -2.89 -10.47
CA ARG A 77 17.19 -3.44 -10.11
C ARG A 77 16.41 -3.94 -11.31
N SER A 78 15.77 -5.07 -11.14
CA SER A 78 14.95 -5.78 -12.12
C SER A 78 13.47 -5.75 -11.71
N CYS A 79 13.21 -5.86 -10.40
CA CYS A 79 11.89 -5.65 -9.82
C CYS A 79 11.50 -4.18 -9.98
N GLN A 80 10.36 -3.98 -10.61
CA GLN A 80 9.81 -2.66 -10.89
C GLN A 80 8.89 -2.22 -9.76
N ARG A 81 8.82 -0.91 -9.56
CA ARG A 81 7.83 -0.29 -8.69
C ARG A 81 6.42 -0.65 -9.19
N LEU A 82 5.56 -1.11 -8.29
CA LEU A 82 4.18 -1.48 -8.59
C LEU A 82 3.40 -0.24 -9.05
N GLN A 83 2.81 -0.33 -10.25
CA GLN A 83 2.02 0.74 -10.86
C GLN A 83 0.54 0.34 -10.85
N PRO A 84 -0.29 0.94 -9.98
CA PRO A 84 -1.71 0.61 -9.90
C PRO A 84 -2.49 1.15 -11.10
N LEU A 85 -3.32 0.29 -11.67
CA LEU A 85 -4.19 0.58 -12.79
C LEU A 85 -5.60 0.94 -12.31
N TRP A 86 -6.21 0.07 -11.51
CA TRP A 86 -7.58 0.20 -10.98
C TRP A 86 -7.77 -0.75 -9.78
N PHE A 87 -8.92 -0.67 -9.10
CA PHE A 87 -9.24 -1.49 -7.93
C PHE A 87 -10.71 -1.93 -7.94
N GLU A 88 -11.00 -3.02 -7.25
CA GLU A 88 -12.33 -3.64 -7.13
C GLU A 88 -12.50 -4.39 -5.81
N ASN A 89 -13.65 -5.08 -5.68
CA ASN A 89 -13.99 -5.94 -4.54
C ASN A 89 -13.84 -5.25 -3.17
N ILE A 90 -14.24 -3.99 -3.07
CA ILE A 90 -14.09 -3.23 -1.85
C ILE A 90 -15.09 -3.73 -0.81
N ARG A 91 -14.57 -4.02 0.37
CA ARG A 91 -15.38 -4.36 1.54
C ARG A 91 -14.90 -3.59 2.75
N GLU A 92 -15.83 -3.29 3.63
CA GLU A 92 -15.59 -2.51 4.83
C GLU A 92 -16.10 -3.24 6.06
N ARG A 93 -15.27 -3.29 7.09
CA ARG A 93 -15.64 -3.78 8.42
C ARG A 93 -15.29 -2.74 9.47
N SER A 94 -16.29 -2.38 10.27
CA SER A 94 -16.10 -1.50 11.42
C SER A 94 -15.81 -2.32 12.66
N SER A 95 -14.70 -2.04 13.33
CA SER A 95 -14.42 -2.58 14.66
C SER A 95 -15.11 -1.70 15.70
N THR A 96 -16.16 -2.23 16.34
CA THR A 96 -16.89 -1.54 17.41
C THR A 96 -16.04 -1.31 18.66
N LYS A 97 -14.97 -2.10 18.87
CA LYS A 97 -14.07 -2.00 20.02
C LYS A 97 -13.09 -0.82 19.89
N ASP A 98 -12.56 -0.58 18.69
CA ASP A 98 -11.43 0.35 18.49
C ASP A 98 -11.76 1.57 17.61
N ARG A 99 -13.04 1.72 17.22
CA ARG A 99 -13.51 2.73 16.24
C ARG A 99 -12.67 2.76 14.96
N SER A 100 -12.10 1.62 14.59
CA SER A 100 -11.32 1.47 13.37
C SER A 100 -12.20 0.94 12.25
N LEU A 101 -11.95 1.42 11.05
CA LEU A 101 -12.55 0.93 9.82
C LEU A 101 -11.47 0.19 9.04
N ILE A 102 -11.67 -1.09 8.80
CA ILE A 102 -10.80 -1.87 7.92
C ILE A 102 -11.46 -1.94 6.55
N THR A 103 -10.76 -1.43 5.56
CA THR A 103 -11.16 -1.49 4.15
C THR A 103 -10.29 -2.52 3.45
N SER A 104 -10.91 -3.58 2.93
CA SER A 104 -10.24 -4.56 2.08
C SER A 104 -10.56 -4.28 0.61
N MET A 105 -9.59 -4.45 -0.29
CA MET A 105 -9.81 -4.28 -1.72
C MET A 105 -8.79 -5.06 -2.55
N ASP A 106 -9.13 -5.33 -3.80
CA ASP A 106 -8.24 -5.91 -4.78
C ASP A 106 -7.70 -4.81 -5.69
N ILE A 107 -6.39 -4.65 -5.74
CA ILE A 107 -5.71 -3.64 -6.56
C ILE A 107 -5.04 -4.35 -7.73
N ARG A 108 -5.37 -3.87 -8.93
CA ARG A 108 -4.82 -4.37 -10.18
C ARG A 108 -3.62 -3.55 -10.58
N VAL A 109 -2.48 -4.21 -10.76
CA VAL A 109 -1.23 -3.58 -11.18
C VAL A 109 -0.79 -4.16 -12.52
N LYS A 110 0.01 -3.40 -13.26
CA LYS A 110 0.57 -3.87 -14.53
C LYS A 110 1.49 -5.08 -14.30
N ALA A 111 1.24 -6.19 -14.99
CA ALA A 111 2.11 -7.36 -14.95
C ALA A 111 3.35 -7.18 -15.83
N GLY A 112 4.41 -7.90 -15.47
CA GLY A 112 5.62 -8.08 -16.29
C GLY A 112 5.41 -9.05 -17.45
N ASP A 113 6.42 -9.20 -18.32
CA ASP A 113 6.32 -10.01 -19.55
C ASP A 113 6.69 -11.49 -19.37
N VAL A 114 7.05 -11.90 -18.16
CA VAL A 114 7.38 -13.31 -17.82
C VAL A 114 6.17 -14.14 -17.44
N VAL A 115 5.00 -13.52 -17.35
CA VAL A 115 3.72 -14.19 -17.05
C VAL A 115 2.72 -13.96 -18.18
N PRO A 116 1.75 -14.88 -18.39
CA PRO A 116 0.75 -14.74 -19.44
C PRO A 116 -0.33 -13.70 -19.12
N GLN A 117 -0.60 -13.42 -17.84
CA GLN A 117 -1.57 -12.40 -17.44
C GLN A 117 -1.05 -10.98 -17.74
N ARG A 118 -1.98 -10.05 -18.04
CA ARG A 118 -1.65 -8.64 -18.27
C ARG A 118 -1.62 -7.81 -16.99
N GLU A 119 -2.30 -8.28 -15.96
CA GLU A 119 -2.46 -7.60 -14.69
C GLU A 119 -2.20 -8.58 -13.55
N ASP A 120 -1.55 -8.09 -12.50
CA ASP A 120 -1.43 -8.78 -11.23
C ASP A 120 -2.41 -8.21 -10.22
N ILE A 121 -2.91 -9.06 -9.34
CA ILE A 121 -3.94 -8.69 -8.37
C ILE A 121 -3.36 -8.82 -6.97
N PHE A 122 -3.41 -7.71 -6.23
CA PHE A 122 -3.01 -7.62 -4.84
C PHE A 122 -4.24 -7.36 -3.99
N HIS A 123 -4.58 -8.32 -3.13
CA HIS A 123 -5.54 -8.11 -2.06
C HIS A 123 -4.86 -7.33 -0.94
N VAL A 124 -5.48 -6.26 -0.46
CA VAL A 124 -4.93 -5.44 0.63
C VAL A 124 -5.99 -5.17 1.67
N GLU A 125 -5.59 -5.13 2.94
CA GLU A 125 -6.42 -4.66 4.05
C GLU A 125 -5.76 -3.44 4.67
N VAL A 126 -6.48 -2.32 4.67
CA VAL A 126 -6.02 -1.06 5.27
C VAL A 126 -6.93 -0.71 6.42
N MET A 127 -6.35 -0.51 7.59
CA MET A 127 -7.07 0.03 8.75
C MET A 127 -6.94 1.55 8.75
N THR A 128 -8.05 2.22 9.03
CA THR A 128 -8.12 3.65 9.33
C THR A 128 -8.72 3.84 10.72
N ARG A 129 -8.18 4.79 11.47
CA ARG A 129 -8.68 5.19 12.78
C ARG A 129 -8.78 6.71 12.82
N GLU A 130 -10.00 7.21 12.91
CA GLU A 130 -10.23 8.64 13.07
C GLU A 130 -10.19 9.04 14.55
N MET A 131 -9.26 9.94 14.87
CA MET A 131 -9.14 10.53 16.20
C MET A 131 -9.83 11.90 16.22
N PHE A 132 -10.75 12.10 17.18
CA PHE A 132 -11.51 13.34 17.27
C PHE A 132 -10.59 14.52 17.62
N GLY A 133 -10.66 15.62 16.86
CA GLY A 133 -9.77 16.77 17.02
C GLY A 133 -8.44 16.66 16.29
N GLU A 134 -8.14 15.49 15.70
CA GLU A 134 -6.97 15.30 14.85
C GLU A 134 -7.34 15.29 13.37
N ASN A 135 -6.42 15.83 12.56
CA ASN A 135 -6.52 15.76 11.10
C ASN A 135 -5.87 14.48 10.55
N SER A 136 -5.73 13.42 11.35
CA SER A 136 -5.12 12.15 10.94
C SER A 136 -6.12 10.99 10.94
N LEU A 137 -5.95 10.07 9.99
CA LEU A 137 -6.67 8.79 9.90
C LEU A 137 -5.83 7.61 10.40
N GLN A 138 -4.61 7.86 10.91
CA GLN A 138 -3.69 6.86 11.46
C GLN A 138 -3.70 5.54 10.66
N MET A 139 -3.49 5.66 9.36
CA MET A 139 -3.67 4.56 8.44
C MET A 139 -2.54 3.55 8.56
N THR A 140 -2.89 2.28 8.52
CA THR A 140 -1.93 1.18 8.56
C THR A 140 -2.30 0.09 7.58
N LEU A 141 -1.33 -0.40 6.82
CA LEU A 141 -1.48 -1.62 6.05
C LEU A 141 -1.50 -2.79 7.05
N VAL A 142 -2.65 -3.44 7.20
CA VAL A 142 -2.85 -4.56 8.13
C VAL A 142 -2.30 -5.84 7.53
N SER A 143 -2.65 -6.10 6.28
CA SER A 143 -2.25 -7.30 5.57
C SER A 143 -2.27 -7.07 4.06
N PHE A 144 -1.52 -7.88 3.33
CA PHE A 144 -1.65 -7.97 1.88
C PHE A 144 -1.39 -9.40 1.39
N ASP A 145 -2.10 -9.76 0.33
CA ASP A 145 -1.86 -10.98 -0.42
C ASP A 145 -1.79 -10.75 -1.92
N ARG A 146 -1.05 -11.61 -2.63
CA ARG A 146 -1.02 -11.58 -4.10
C ARG A 146 -1.84 -12.75 -4.59
N LEU A 147 -2.92 -12.45 -5.29
CA LEU A 147 -3.87 -13.46 -5.77
C LEU A 147 -3.43 -14.07 -7.11
N THR A 148 -2.62 -13.37 -7.89
CA THR A 148 -2.11 -13.87 -9.18
C THR A 148 -0.85 -14.72 -9.00
N LEU A 149 -0.67 -15.71 -9.88
CA LEU A 149 0.52 -16.56 -9.87
C LEU A 149 1.78 -15.75 -10.16
N PHE A 150 2.76 -15.85 -9.26
CA PHE A 150 3.98 -15.04 -9.29
C PHE A 150 5.28 -15.84 -9.32
N GLY A 151 5.23 -17.17 -9.27
CA GLY A 151 6.45 -18.01 -9.25
C GLY A 151 7.36 -17.80 -10.46
N LYS A 152 6.80 -17.38 -11.60
CA LYS A 152 7.56 -17.08 -12.83
C LYS A 152 8.46 -15.85 -12.72
N TYR A 153 8.18 -14.93 -11.80
CA TYR A 153 9.06 -13.79 -11.57
C TYR A 153 10.41 -14.18 -10.97
N ALA A 154 10.56 -15.39 -10.44
CA ALA A 154 11.87 -15.91 -10.00
C ALA A 154 12.91 -15.94 -11.13
N GLU A 155 12.48 -15.98 -12.40
CA GLU A 155 13.37 -15.96 -13.56
C GLU A 155 14.03 -14.58 -13.81
N CYS A 156 13.51 -13.49 -13.24
CA CYS A 156 14.04 -12.14 -13.41
C CYS A 156 14.11 -11.28 -12.13
N ALA A 157 13.71 -11.81 -10.99
CA ALA A 157 13.66 -11.06 -9.74
C ALA A 157 15.06 -10.70 -9.26
N ASP A 158 15.16 -9.57 -8.55
CA ASP A 158 16.38 -9.21 -7.83
C ASP A 158 16.64 -10.21 -6.70
N ASN A 159 17.91 -10.41 -6.37
CA ASN A 159 18.29 -11.23 -5.22
C ASN A 159 17.68 -10.66 -3.93
N ASP A 160 17.26 -11.56 -3.04
CA ASP A 160 16.71 -11.22 -1.71
C ASP A 160 15.40 -10.42 -1.69
N VAL A 161 14.75 -10.21 -2.84
CA VAL A 161 13.40 -9.62 -2.90
C VAL A 161 12.33 -10.68 -2.75
N ASP A 162 11.29 -10.39 -1.96
CA ASP A 162 10.10 -11.21 -1.86
C ASP A 162 9.38 -11.27 -3.22
N LEU A 163 9.35 -12.46 -3.81
CA LEU A 163 8.70 -12.71 -5.10
C LEU A 163 7.23 -12.28 -5.13
N LYS A 164 6.56 -12.26 -3.98
CA LYS A 164 5.19 -11.78 -3.86
C LYS A 164 5.07 -10.31 -4.26
N LEU A 165 6.09 -9.50 -4.00
CA LEU A 165 6.15 -8.06 -4.30
C LEU A 165 6.82 -7.75 -5.65
N CYS A 166 7.59 -8.68 -6.21
CA CYS A 166 8.33 -8.41 -7.44
C CYS A 166 7.46 -8.55 -8.70
N VAL A 167 7.56 -7.54 -9.57
CA VAL A 167 7.14 -7.58 -10.96
C VAL A 167 8.32 -7.14 -11.82
N CYS A 168 8.82 -8.02 -12.69
CA CYS A 168 10.00 -7.77 -13.53
C CYS A 168 9.76 -8.21 -14.97
N SER A 169 10.71 -7.87 -15.85
CA SER A 169 10.63 -8.22 -17.26
C SER A 169 11.95 -8.83 -17.76
N GLN A 170 11.87 -9.89 -18.56
CA GLN A 170 13.02 -10.49 -19.23
C GLN A 170 13.49 -9.64 -20.41
N LYS A 171 12.59 -8.95 -21.12
CA LYS A 171 13.00 -8.05 -22.20
C LYS A 171 13.73 -6.80 -21.70
N ALA A 172 13.59 -6.48 -20.41
CA ALA A 172 14.30 -5.39 -19.75
C ALA A 172 15.74 -5.74 -19.31
N ILE A 173 16.27 -6.93 -19.64
CA ILE A 173 17.64 -7.39 -19.31
C ILE A 173 18.76 -6.46 -19.84
N GLN A 174 18.46 -5.48 -20.70
CA GLN A 174 19.32 -4.31 -20.83
C GLN A 174 19.28 -3.53 -19.52
N LYS A 175 20.20 -3.86 -18.60
CA LYS A 175 20.50 -3.13 -17.35
C LYS A 175 20.28 -1.65 -17.60
N LYS A 176 19.11 -1.13 -17.20
CA LYS A 176 18.87 0.30 -17.21
C LYS A 176 19.72 0.83 -16.08
N LEU A 177 20.95 1.21 -16.43
CA LEU A 177 21.61 2.34 -15.77
C LEU A 177 20.52 3.38 -15.60
N MET A 178 20.37 3.96 -14.40
CA MET A 178 19.29 4.89 -14.09
C MET A 178 19.44 6.16 -14.97
N VAL A 179 19.06 6.06 -16.24
CA VAL A 179 19.19 7.11 -17.25
C VAL A 179 17.91 7.93 -17.15
N ALA A 180 18.08 9.09 -16.52
CA ALA A 180 17.12 10.17 -16.37
C ALA A 180 15.82 9.83 -15.59
N PHE A 181 15.46 10.72 -14.67
CA PHE A 181 14.13 10.75 -14.07
C PHE A 181 13.10 11.09 -15.17
N SER A 182 12.50 10.08 -15.80
CA SER A 182 11.40 10.26 -16.75
C SER A 182 10.07 9.86 -16.11
N SER A 183 9.19 10.84 -15.91
CA SER A 183 7.83 10.65 -15.40
C SER A 183 6.80 10.42 -16.52
N GLU A 184 7.21 10.40 -17.80
CA GLU A 184 6.31 10.35 -18.95
C GLU A 184 5.37 9.14 -18.97
N HIS A 185 5.81 8.05 -18.35
CA HIS A 185 5.09 6.77 -18.33
C HIS A 185 4.46 6.45 -16.96
N TRP A 186 4.51 7.38 -16.01
CA TRP A 186 4.00 7.13 -14.67
C TRP A 186 2.52 7.49 -14.61
N VAL A 187 1.71 6.45 -14.37
CA VAL A 187 0.27 6.57 -14.28
C VAL A 187 -0.20 5.72 -13.10
N HIS A 188 -0.86 6.36 -12.13
CA HIS A 188 -1.55 5.68 -11.04
C HIS A 188 -3.03 5.98 -11.19
N PHE A 189 -3.88 4.96 -11.28
CA PHE A 189 -5.34 5.14 -11.41
C PHE A 189 -5.76 6.12 -12.52
N GLY A 190 -5.04 6.09 -13.65
CA GLY A 190 -5.26 6.98 -14.79
C GLY A 190 -4.75 8.42 -14.63
N GLN A 191 -4.15 8.76 -13.49
CA GLN A 191 -3.61 10.10 -13.20
C GLN A 191 -2.10 10.16 -13.36
N ARG A 192 -1.61 11.30 -13.86
CA ARG A 192 -0.18 11.59 -14.01
C ARG A 192 0.31 12.45 -12.86
N PRO A 193 1.57 12.27 -12.42
CA PRO A 193 2.11 13.07 -11.33
C PRO A 193 2.54 14.47 -11.78
N VAL A 194 2.54 15.39 -10.83
CA VAL A 194 3.22 16.69 -10.92
C VAL A 194 4.56 16.57 -10.20
N VAL A 195 5.65 16.94 -10.86
CA VAL A 195 7.01 16.79 -10.32
C VAL A 195 7.62 18.16 -10.06
N ARG A 196 8.16 18.35 -8.85
CA ARG A 196 8.87 19.57 -8.43
C ARG A 196 10.23 19.23 -7.85
N LYS A 197 11.27 19.99 -8.19
CA LYS A 197 12.58 19.87 -7.52
C LYS A 197 12.49 20.31 -6.07
N LEU A 198 13.16 19.59 -5.18
CA LEU A 198 13.34 19.99 -3.79
C LEU A 198 14.73 20.59 -3.60
N ASN A 199 14.76 21.78 -2.98
CA ASN A 199 15.98 22.56 -2.77
C ASN A 199 16.70 22.92 -4.10
N ASN A 200 17.89 23.52 -4.03
CA ASN A 200 18.71 23.84 -5.19
C ASN A 200 19.44 22.61 -5.78
N THR A 201 18.91 21.40 -5.58
CA THR A 201 19.50 20.16 -6.09
C THR A 201 18.76 19.68 -7.34
N ASN A 202 19.49 19.04 -8.27
CA ASN A 202 18.90 18.47 -9.50
C ASN A 202 18.46 17.01 -9.35
N CYS A 203 18.61 16.42 -8.16
CA CYS A 203 18.45 15.00 -7.92
C CYS A 203 17.46 14.66 -6.79
N LEU A 204 16.94 15.66 -6.06
CA LEU A 204 15.87 15.47 -5.08
C LEU A 204 14.56 16.05 -5.61
N TRP A 205 13.49 15.24 -5.59
CA TRP A 205 12.22 15.56 -6.23
C TRP A 205 11.05 15.26 -5.31
N LEU A 206 10.05 16.14 -5.32
CA LEU A 206 8.72 15.92 -4.78
C LEU A 206 7.78 15.58 -5.93
N ILE A 207 7.12 14.45 -5.82
CA ILE A 207 6.16 13.94 -6.79
C ILE A 207 4.80 14.04 -6.13
N THR A 208 3.89 14.80 -6.72
CA THR A 208 2.51 14.95 -6.25
C THR A 208 1.59 14.20 -7.21
N TRP A 209 0.76 13.31 -6.66
CA TRP A 209 -0.24 12.53 -7.38
C TRP A 209 -1.64 13.09 -7.10
N PRO A 210 -2.22 13.85 -8.03
CA PRO A 210 -3.58 14.37 -7.87
C PRO A 210 -4.63 13.33 -8.25
N PHE A 211 -5.64 13.17 -7.40
CA PHE A 211 -6.77 12.27 -7.60
C PHE A 211 -8.10 12.98 -7.38
N ALA A 212 -9.19 12.37 -7.86
CA ALA A 212 -10.56 12.84 -7.66
C ALA A 212 -10.77 14.34 -8.01
N LYS A 213 -10.24 14.80 -9.15
CA LYS A 213 -10.27 16.22 -9.56
C LYS A 213 -9.53 17.15 -8.58
N ASN A 214 -8.36 16.72 -8.11
CA ASN A 214 -7.49 17.42 -7.15
C ASN A 214 -8.09 17.57 -5.75
N THR A 215 -9.15 16.83 -5.41
CA THR A 215 -9.64 16.78 -4.04
C THR A 215 -8.81 15.84 -3.18
N SER A 216 -8.00 14.93 -3.72
CA SER A 216 -7.05 14.14 -2.92
C SER A 216 -5.67 14.14 -3.54
N ASN A 217 -4.62 14.22 -2.73
CA ASN A 217 -3.24 14.32 -3.21
C ASN A 217 -2.32 13.36 -2.46
N THR A 218 -1.50 12.59 -3.16
CA THR A 218 -0.43 11.78 -2.54
C THR A 218 0.93 12.37 -2.88
N TYR A 219 1.93 12.25 -1.99
CA TYR A 219 3.23 12.87 -2.17
C TYR A 219 4.38 11.88 -1.97
N GLU A 220 5.20 11.70 -2.99
CA GLU A 220 6.38 10.85 -2.95
C GLU A 220 7.64 11.71 -3.01
N VAL A 221 8.68 11.34 -2.25
CA VAL A 221 10.00 11.97 -2.33
C VAL A 221 10.95 11.01 -3.01
N ALA A 222 11.54 11.46 -4.11
CA ALA A 222 12.51 10.70 -4.87
C ALA A 222 13.89 11.33 -4.74
N ASN A 223 14.84 10.55 -4.24
CA ASN A 223 16.25 10.94 -4.17
C ASN A 223 17.06 10.11 -5.17
N LEU A 224 17.60 10.78 -6.18
CA LEU A 224 18.49 10.24 -7.20
C LEU A 224 19.94 10.70 -7.01
N CYS A 225 20.25 11.35 -5.89
CA CYS A 225 21.58 11.86 -5.63
C CYS A 225 22.50 10.68 -5.29
N HIS A 226 23.60 10.53 -6.02
CA HIS A 226 24.59 9.48 -5.76
C HIS A 226 25.12 9.59 -4.32
N SER A 227 24.98 8.50 -3.57
CA SER A 227 25.52 8.31 -2.22
C SER A 227 25.13 9.40 -1.20
N GLN A 228 24.03 10.12 -1.41
CA GLN A 228 23.56 11.15 -0.49
C GLN A 228 22.23 10.75 0.11
N THR A 229 22.09 10.96 1.41
CA THR A 229 20.85 10.72 2.15
C THR A 229 20.32 12.06 2.65
N TYR A 230 19.01 12.28 2.49
CA TYR A 230 18.36 13.51 2.92
C TYR A 230 17.34 13.22 4.01
N ARG A 231 17.23 14.12 4.98
CA ARG A 231 16.08 14.18 5.88
C ARG A 231 15.12 15.22 5.33
N VAL A 232 13.94 14.77 4.91
CA VAL A 232 12.89 15.61 4.36
C VAL A 232 11.75 15.68 5.36
N LYS A 233 11.55 16.87 5.94
CA LYS A 233 10.44 17.17 6.84
C LYS A 233 9.30 17.76 6.03
N ILE A 234 8.16 17.08 6.02
CA ILE A 234 6.96 17.51 5.31
C ILE A 234 5.94 18.00 6.32
N TYR A 235 5.42 19.21 6.08
CA TYR A 235 4.47 19.86 6.97
C TYR A 235 3.51 20.77 6.20
N VAL A 236 2.39 21.08 6.86
CA VAL A 236 1.33 21.94 6.33
C VAL A 236 1.12 23.11 7.28
N LYS A 237 1.00 24.33 6.75
CA LYS A 237 0.86 25.57 7.55
C LYS A 237 -0.57 25.91 7.93
N LYS A 238 -1.55 25.61 7.08
CA LYS A 238 -2.98 25.85 7.33
C LYS A 238 -3.76 24.61 6.92
N VAL A 239 -4.55 24.08 7.85
CA VAL A 239 -5.38 22.89 7.63
C VAL A 239 -6.78 23.20 8.10
N SER A 240 -7.77 23.08 7.21
CA SER A 240 -9.19 23.15 7.56
C SER A 240 -9.95 22.12 6.73
N ASN A 241 -10.69 21.22 7.40
CA ASN A 241 -11.49 20.16 6.75
C ASN A 241 -10.67 19.17 5.92
N ILE A 242 -9.50 18.78 6.44
CA ILE A 242 -8.58 17.89 5.74
C ILE A 242 -8.16 16.76 6.67
N LYS A 243 -8.02 15.57 6.09
CA LYS A 243 -7.52 14.39 6.78
C LYS A 243 -6.18 13.94 6.16
N PHE A 244 -5.32 13.33 6.93
CA PHE A 244 -4.00 12.84 6.51
C PHE A 244 -3.87 11.36 6.81
N SER A 245 -3.07 10.62 6.03
CA SER A 245 -2.83 9.19 6.29
C SER A 245 -2.10 8.97 7.62
N CYS A 246 -1.28 9.95 7.99
CA CYS A 246 -0.35 9.92 9.10
C CYS A 246 -0.41 11.24 9.86
N GLU A 247 0.27 11.30 11.00
CA GLU A 247 0.41 12.52 11.79
C GLU A 247 1.42 13.47 11.13
N LEU A 248 1.13 14.77 11.19
CA LEU A 248 2.01 15.82 10.68
C LEU A 248 2.60 16.64 11.83
N PRO A 249 3.85 17.14 11.69
CA PRO A 249 4.73 16.99 10.53
C PRO A 249 5.40 15.60 10.45
N VAL A 250 5.59 15.08 9.24
CA VAL A 250 6.30 13.81 9.01
C VAL A 250 7.74 14.06 8.60
N THR A 251 8.68 13.30 9.17
CA THR A 251 10.09 13.36 8.77
C THR A 251 10.48 12.06 8.11
N LEU A 252 10.96 12.13 6.88
CA LEU A 252 11.48 10.99 6.13
C LEU A 252 12.99 11.05 6.01
N THR A 253 13.65 9.92 6.19
CA THR A 253 15.04 9.73 5.74
C THR A 253 15.02 9.08 4.36
N VAL A 254 15.39 9.80 3.31
CA VAL A 254 15.35 9.36 1.92
C VAL A 254 16.78 9.04 1.48
N THR A 255 17.13 7.76 1.47
CA THR A 255 18.33 7.20 0.82
C THR A 255 18.21 7.35 -0.71
N PRO A 256 19.20 6.97 -1.55
CA PRO A 256 19.12 7.05 -3.02
C PRO A 256 18.05 6.15 -3.67
N VAL A 257 16.82 6.22 -3.16
CA VAL A 257 15.65 5.39 -3.39
C VAL A 257 14.44 6.33 -3.35
N ARG A 258 13.28 5.89 -3.84
CA ARG A 258 12.03 6.65 -3.70
C ARG A 258 11.24 6.21 -2.49
N LYS A 259 10.80 7.17 -1.67
CA LYS A 259 9.94 6.92 -0.51
C LYS A 259 8.59 7.60 -0.69
N HIS A 260 7.53 6.82 -0.54
CA HIS A 260 6.15 7.27 -0.75
C HIS A 260 5.47 7.66 0.56
N ILE A 261 4.71 8.76 0.53
CA ILE A 261 3.78 9.16 1.59
C ILE A 261 2.44 9.57 0.97
N SER A 262 1.35 8.94 1.38
CA SER A 262 0.00 9.37 0.96
C SER A 262 -0.55 10.50 1.83
N TYR A 263 -1.26 11.43 1.22
CA TYR A 263 -2.03 12.47 1.91
C TYR A 263 -3.46 12.45 1.37
N TRP A 264 -4.37 13.15 2.04
CA TRP A 264 -5.80 13.16 1.70
C TRP A 264 -6.33 14.57 1.78
N ASP A 265 -7.44 14.77 1.09
CA ASP A 265 -8.29 15.96 1.06
C ASP A 265 -7.64 17.35 0.86
N ALA A 266 -7.97 17.97 -0.27
CA ALA A 266 -7.71 19.36 -0.69
C ALA A 266 -6.32 19.79 -1.22
N ASN A 267 -6.36 20.89 -1.98
CA ASN A 267 -5.23 21.66 -2.51
C ASN A 267 -4.44 22.26 -1.34
N ILE A 268 -3.40 21.55 -0.91
CA ILE A 268 -2.51 22.02 0.16
C ILE A 268 -1.15 22.35 -0.42
N GLU A 269 -0.67 23.54 -0.09
CA GLU A 269 0.75 23.85 -0.22
C GLU A 269 1.54 23.05 0.81
N VAL A 270 2.19 22.00 0.33
CA VAL A 270 3.11 21.20 1.13
C VAL A 270 4.47 21.88 1.15
N TYR A 271 4.94 22.16 2.37
CA TYR A 271 6.25 22.72 2.64
C TYR A 271 7.21 21.59 3.02
N THR A 272 8.43 21.69 2.51
CA THR A 272 9.48 20.69 2.73
C THR A 272 10.71 21.36 3.32
N GLY A 273 11.11 20.97 4.53
CA GLY A 273 12.44 21.23 5.06
C GLY A 273 13.39 20.12 4.61
N VAL A 274 14.55 20.47 4.08
CA VAL A 274 15.56 19.49 3.63
C VAL A 274 16.84 19.71 4.43
N GLU A 275 17.20 18.70 5.21
CA GLU A 275 18.49 18.63 5.91
C GLU A 275 19.34 17.55 5.24
N LYS A 276 20.61 17.89 4.99
CA LYS A 276 21.59 16.93 4.48
C LYS A 276 22.21 16.21 5.68
N ASN A 277 22.18 14.88 5.67
CA ASN A 277 22.94 14.07 6.62
C ASN A 277 24.40 13.97 6.19
#